data_AF-A0A920TQC6-F1
#
_entry.id   AF-A0A920TQC6-F1
#
_cell.length_a   1.000
_cell.length_b   1.000
_cell.length_c   1.000
_cell.angle_alpha   90.00
_cell.angle_beta   90.00
_cell.angle_gamma   90.00
#
_symmetry.space_group_name_H-M   'P 1'
#
loop_
_entity.id
_entity.type
_entity.pdbx_description
1 polymer ?
#
loop_
_entity_poly.entity_id
_entity_poly.type
_entity_poly.pdbx_seq_one_letter_code
_entity_poly.pdbx_strand_id
1 'polypeptide(L)'
;MSKKKIKFIIFFITFFVYKTSLFTMENKPYHHLSEGNPFRNPEGSPMRDMKFNWSYKIFNEEKKKLDMNIPIDHVIEKDKVLKSLKDNQNNDYIFWIGHATFLIKLGNTTIITDPVFEKNMGPLIFGPKRFVDPAINLDELPKIDLFLLTHNHYDHLSTRTIQRFPYKKAKVATALKLGKYFTKNGFNDVAELDWYEK
;
A
#
# COMPACT_ATOMS: atom_id res chain seq x y z
N MET A 1 4.26 -55.35 -0.96
CA MET A 1 4.72 -54.71 0.30
C MET A 1 3.76 -55.08 1.42
N SER A 2 4.21 -55.51 2.60
CA SER A 2 3.28 -55.94 3.67
C SER A 2 2.49 -54.76 4.24
N LYS A 3 1.23 -55.00 4.68
CA LYS A 3 0.38 -53.96 5.31
C LYS A 3 1.08 -53.25 6.49
N LYS A 4 1.98 -53.95 7.20
CA LYS A 4 2.81 -53.37 8.28
C LYS A 4 3.87 -52.38 7.75
N LYS A 5 4.55 -52.69 6.64
CA LYS A 5 5.53 -51.77 6.01
C LYS A 5 4.87 -50.50 5.48
N ILE A 6 3.66 -50.61 4.91
CA ILE A 6 2.88 -49.45 4.44
C ILE A 6 2.49 -48.54 5.62
N LYS A 7 1.96 -49.11 6.72
CA LYS A 7 1.61 -48.33 7.92
C LYS A 7 2.82 -47.62 8.54
N PHE A 8 3.99 -48.26 8.56
CA PHE A 8 5.22 -47.65 9.08
C PHE A 8 5.70 -46.48 8.22
N ILE A 9 5.65 -46.60 6.89
CA ILE A 9 5.99 -45.52 5.97
C ILE A 9 5.02 -44.33 6.13
N ILE A 10 3.72 -44.58 6.21
CA ILE A 10 2.72 -43.53 6.43
C ILE A 10 2.99 -42.80 7.75
N PHE A 11 3.25 -43.54 8.84
CA PHE A 11 3.58 -42.95 10.14
C PHE A 11 4.85 -42.08 10.08
N PHE A 12 5.89 -42.52 9.37
CA PHE A 12 7.13 -41.76 9.26
C PHE A 12 6.94 -40.48 8.44
N ILE A 13 6.16 -40.55 7.35
CA ILE A 13 5.81 -39.39 6.52
C ILE A 13 4.97 -38.40 7.35
N THR A 14 3.94 -38.86 8.05
CA THR A 14 3.11 -37.98 8.88
C THR A 14 3.90 -37.37 10.03
N PHE A 15 4.78 -38.14 10.69
CA PHE A 15 5.67 -37.64 11.74
C PHE A 15 6.64 -36.59 11.20
N PHE A 16 7.24 -36.82 10.03
CA PHE A 16 8.15 -35.88 9.41
C PHE A 16 7.45 -34.59 8.99
N VAL A 17 6.27 -34.69 8.34
CA VAL A 17 5.43 -33.54 7.98
C VAL A 17 4.99 -32.75 9.22
N TYR A 18 4.66 -33.44 10.31
CA TYR A 18 4.29 -32.79 11.56
C TYR A 18 5.48 -32.07 12.21
N LYS A 19 6.66 -32.69 12.23
CA LYS A 19 7.90 -32.05 12.72
C LYS A 19 8.32 -30.85 11.89
N THR A 20 8.22 -30.91 10.55
CA THR A 20 8.54 -29.76 9.70
C THR A 20 7.51 -28.63 9.90
N SER A 21 6.24 -28.97 10.06
CA SER A 21 5.20 -27.99 10.43
C SER A 21 5.48 -27.31 11.77
N LEU A 22 5.90 -28.06 12.80
CA LEU A 22 6.26 -27.49 14.10
C LEU A 22 7.50 -26.59 14.03
N PHE A 23 8.57 -27.04 13.37
CA PHE A 23 9.81 -26.26 13.26
C PHE A 23 9.63 -24.97 12.45
N THR A 24 8.77 -24.99 11.43
CA THR A 24 8.42 -23.80 10.65
C THR A 24 7.51 -22.83 11.43
N MET A 25 6.87 -23.27 12.51
CA MET A 25 6.11 -22.40 13.42
C MET A 25 7.01 -21.74 14.47
N GLU A 26 8.06 -22.41 14.93
CA GLU A 26 8.96 -21.93 15.98
C GLU A 26 9.81 -20.71 15.56
N ASN A 27 10.07 -20.55 14.25
CA ASN A 27 10.92 -19.48 13.70
C ASN A 27 10.16 -18.31 13.05
N LYS A 28 8.84 -18.21 13.21
CA LYS A 28 8.07 -17.11 12.60
C LYS A 28 8.25 -15.82 13.41
N PRO A 29 8.41 -14.65 12.74
CA PRO A 29 8.38 -13.38 13.43
C PRO A 29 7.07 -13.20 14.19
N TYR A 30 7.10 -12.45 15.30
CA TYR A 30 5.94 -12.24 16.18
C TYR A 30 4.67 -11.90 15.39
N HIS A 31 4.75 -11.02 14.39
CA HIS A 31 3.61 -10.53 13.62
C HIS A 31 2.99 -11.54 12.64
N HIS A 32 3.51 -12.77 12.53
CA HIS A 32 2.93 -13.85 11.73
C HIS A 32 2.10 -14.81 12.59
N LEU A 33 0.87 -15.08 12.16
CA LEU A 33 -0.03 -16.02 12.81
C LEU A 33 -0.10 -17.34 12.03
N SER A 34 -0.30 -18.45 12.76
CA SER A 34 -0.39 -19.79 12.18
C SER A 34 -1.76 -20.14 11.62
N GLU A 35 -2.82 -19.50 12.10
CA GLU A 35 -4.21 -19.78 11.71
C GLU A 35 -5.05 -18.49 11.58
N GLY A 36 -6.00 -18.45 10.64
CA GLY A 36 -6.90 -17.32 10.44
C GLY A 36 -6.28 -16.17 9.63
N ASN A 37 -6.36 -14.94 10.15
CA ASN A 37 -5.71 -13.79 9.54
C ASN A 37 -4.18 -13.99 9.69
N PRO A 38 -3.42 -14.11 8.59
CA PRO A 38 -2.00 -14.47 8.63
C PRO A 38 -1.11 -13.49 9.40
N PHE A 39 -1.60 -12.27 9.68
CA PHE A 39 -0.79 -11.21 10.28
C PHE A 39 -1.48 -10.57 11.48
N ARG A 40 -0.67 -10.14 12.44
CA ARG A 40 -1.03 -9.18 13.49
C ARG A 40 -0.07 -7.99 13.45
N ASN A 41 -0.44 -6.90 14.08
CA ASN A 41 0.44 -5.74 14.17
C ASN A 41 1.70 -6.06 15.00
N PRO A 42 2.86 -5.46 14.70
CA PRO A 42 4.06 -5.58 15.51
C PRO A 42 3.84 -5.16 16.97
N GLU A 43 4.72 -5.61 17.87
CA GLU A 43 4.69 -5.22 19.28
C GLU A 43 4.75 -3.69 19.44
N GLY A 44 3.98 -3.15 20.40
CA GLY A 44 3.86 -1.70 20.64
C GLY A 44 2.89 -0.96 19.72
N SER A 45 2.30 -1.64 18.73
CA SER A 45 1.29 -1.02 17.86
C SER A 45 0.02 -0.64 18.62
N PRO A 46 -0.71 0.41 18.18
CA PRO A 46 -2.00 0.77 18.79
C PRO A 46 -2.98 -0.40 18.81
N MET A 47 -3.56 -0.66 19.98
CA MET A 47 -4.63 -1.64 20.13
C MET A 47 -5.94 -1.02 19.67
N ARG A 48 -6.67 -1.73 18.81
CA ARG A 48 -8.00 -1.29 18.38
C ARG A 48 -8.98 -1.40 19.56
N ASP A 49 -9.66 -0.31 19.86
CA ASP A 49 -10.76 -0.35 20.82
C ASP A 49 -11.97 -1.08 20.23
N MET A 50 -12.32 -2.23 20.82
CA MET A 50 -13.46 -3.04 20.39
C MET A 50 -14.80 -2.50 20.87
N LYS A 51 -14.82 -1.50 21.77
CA LYS A 51 -16.03 -0.88 22.31
C LYS A 51 -16.56 0.26 21.42
N PHE A 52 -15.90 0.55 20.30
CA PHE A 52 -16.29 1.62 19.40
C PHE A 52 -17.61 1.31 18.68
N ASN A 53 -18.64 2.13 18.93
CA ASN A 53 -19.93 2.02 18.27
C ASN A 53 -20.04 3.04 17.13
N TRP A 54 -19.72 2.63 15.91
CA TRP A 54 -19.78 3.50 14.72
C TRP A 54 -21.23 3.83 14.35
N SER A 55 -21.52 5.11 14.09
CA SER A 55 -22.81 5.56 13.58
C SER A 55 -22.66 6.39 12.32
N TYR A 56 -23.17 5.87 11.20
CA TYR A 56 -23.22 6.61 9.93
C TYR A 56 -24.07 7.88 10.02
N LYS A 57 -25.09 7.90 10.89
CA LYS A 57 -25.91 9.10 11.10
C LYS A 57 -25.06 10.21 11.73
N ILE A 58 -24.39 9.91 12.84
CA ILE A 58 -23.51 10.86 13.53
C ILE A 58 -22.40 11.33 12.58
N PHE A 59 -21.72 10.40 11.89
CA PHE A 59 -20.68 10.76 10.92
C PHE A 59 -21.16 11.75 9.86
N ASN A 60 -22.34 11.51 9.27
CA ASN A 60 -22.89 12.40 8.25
C ASN A 60 -23.36 13.75 8.83
N GLU A 61 -23.89 13.77 10.05
CA GLU A 61 -24.25 15.01 10.75
C GLU A 61 -23.01 15.86 11.05
N GLU A 62 -21.94 15.28 11.60
CA GLU A 62 -20.69 15.98 11.85
C GLU A 62 -20.01 16.44 10.56
N LYS A 63 -19.98 15.59 9.52
CA LYS A 63 -19.41 15.94 8.21
C LYS A 63 -20.07 17.16 7.59
N LYS A 64 -21.39 17.33 7.74
CA LYS A 64 -22.12 18.49 7.23
C LYS A 64 -21.76 19.81 7.92
N LYS A 65 -21.21 19.75 9.13
CA LYS A 65 -20.80 20.93 9.90
C LYS A 65 -19.42 21.44 9.49
N LEU A 66 -18.65 20.64 8.74
CA LEU A 66 -17.31 21.02 8.31
C LEU A 66 -17.40 22.14 7.26
N ASP A 67 -16.66 23.22 7.49
CA ASP A 67 -16.42 24.20 6.45
C ASP A 67 -15.47 23.59 5.42
N MET A 68 -15.94 23.51 4.17
CA MET A 68 -15.19 22.94 3.06
C MET A 68 -14.61 24.00 2.13
N ASN A 69 -14.63 25.26 2.53
CA ASN A 69 -13.92 26.32 1.83
C ASN A 69 -12.42 26.16 2.04
N ILE A 70 -11.71 25.79 0.98
CA ILE A 70 -10.26 25.64 1.01
C ILE A 70 -9.63 26.98 0.65
N PRO A 71 -8.78 27.55 1.51
CA PRO A 71 -8.08 28.78 1.20
C PRO A 71 -7.26 28.65 -0.09
N ILE A 72 -7.26 29.68 -0.93
CA ILE A 72 -6.61 29.65 -2.24
C ILE A 72 -5.09 29.40 -2.12
N ASP A 73 -4.48 29.87 -1.04
CA ASP A 73 -3.06 29.74 -0.72
C ASP A 73 -2.67 28.33 -0.21
N HIS A 74 -3.65 27.49 0.13
CA HIS A 74 -3.41 26.09 0.48
C HIS A 74 -3.25 25.19 -0.74
N VAL A 75 -3.57 25.68 -1.95
CA VAL A 75 -3.47 24.92 -3.20
C VAL A 75 -2.52 25.64 -4.15
N ILE A 76 -1.40 25.00 -4.44
CA ILE A 76 -0.46 25.52 -5.43
C ILE A 76 -1.04 25.27 -6.83
N GLU A 77 -1.07 26.31 -7.65
CA GLU A 77 -1.49 26.19 -9.05
C GLU A 77 -0.62 25.16 -9.79
N LYS A 78 -1.28 24.28 -10.54
CA LYS A 78 -0.64 23.19 -11.28
C LYS A 78 0.54 23.64 -12.15
N ASP A 79 0.40 24.77 -12.85
CA ASP A 79 1.46 25.29 -13.71
C ASP A 79 2.73 25.69 -12.94
N LYS A 80 2.56 26.20 -11.71
CA LYS A 80 3.68 26.47 -10.80
C LYS A 80 4.35 25.18 -10.34
N VAL A 81 3.57 24.13 -10.05
CA VAL A 81 4.09 22.80 -9.69
C VAL A 81 4.89 22.20 -10.85
N LEU A 82 4.33 22.20 -12.06
CA LEU A 82 4.99 21.68 -13.27
C LEU A 82 6.26 22.45 -13.61
N LYS A 83 6.26 23.79 -13.47
CA LYS A 83 7.47 24.60 -13.63
C LYS A 83 8.52 24.22 -12.58
N SER A 84 8.13 24.11 -11.31
CA SER A 84 9.04 23.73 -10.22
C SER A 84 9.65 22.34 -10.43
N LEU A 85 8.88 21.36 -10.93
CA LEU A 85 9.40 20.03 -11.30
C LEU A 85 10.48 20.11 -12.38
N LYS A 86 10.27 20.92 -13.42
CA LYS A 86 11.25 21.13 -14.50
C LYS A 86 12.50 21.83 -13.99
N ASP A 87 12.33 22.90 -13.22
CA ASP A 87 13.43 23.69 -12.67
C ASP A 87 14.32 22.84 -11.73
N ASN A 88 13.74 21.83 -11.05
CA ASN A 88 14.43 20.94 -10.13
C ASN A 88 14.75 19.54 -10.70
N GLN A 89 14.71 19.35 -12.02
CA GLN A 89 14.93 18.03 -12.64
C GLN A 89 16.29 17.39 -12.31
N ASN A 90 17.29 18.21 -11.92
CA ASN A 90 18.64 17.78 -11.58
C ASN A 90 18.96 17.92 -10.07
N ASN A 91 17.98 18.29 -9.24
CA ASN A 91 18.14 18.48 -7.81
C ASN A 91 17.34 17.42 -7.04
N ASP A 92 17.67 17.25 -5.76
CA ASP A 92 16.85 16.47 -4.83
C ASP A 92 15.62 17.28 -4.41
N TYR A 93 14.48 16.60 -4.26
CA TYR A 93 13.24 17.26 -3.87
C TYR A 93 12.24 16.32 -3.18
N ILE A 94 11.31 16.92 -2.45
CA ILE A 94 10.10 16.25 -1.94
C ILE A 94 8.91 17.13 -2.30
N PHE A 95 8.03 16.61 -3.15
CA PHE A 95 6.82 17.30 -3.61
C PHE A 95 5.60 16.57 -3.07
N TRP A 96 4.71 17.31 -2.41
CA TRP A 96 3.44 16.76 -1.95
C TRP A 96 2.39 16.87 -3.06
N ILE A 97 1.94 15.73 -3.58
CA ILE A 97 0.94 15.66 -4.65
C ILE A 97 -0.48 15.64 -4.08
N GLY A 98 -0.65 15.14 -2.85
CA GLY A 98 -1.89 15.15 -2.08
C GLY A 98 -2.12 13.85 -1.31
N HIS A 99 -2.84 13.93 -0.19
CA HIS A 99 -3.01 12.80 0.76
C HIS A 99 -1.63 12.23 1.17
N ALA A 100 -1.42 10.92 1.03
CA ALA A 100 -0.15 10.24 1.27
C ALA A 100 0.72 10.12 0.00
N THR A 101 0.36 10.80 -1.09
CA THR A 101 1.14 10.79 -2.33
C THR A 101 2.24 11.84 -2.31
N PHE A 102 3.46 11.39 -2.16
CA PHE A 102 4.67 12.20 -2.27
C PHE A 102 5.50 11.75 -3.47
N LEU A 103 6.11 12.72 -4.13
CA LEU A 103 7.14 12.51 -5.13
C LEU A 103 8.48 12.91 -4.52
N ILE A 104 9.39 11.95 -4.38
CA ILE A 104 10.67 12.13 -3.70
C ILE A 104 11.78 11.82 -4.69
N LYS A 105 12.68 12.76 -4.93
CA LYS A 105 13.86 12.55 -5.76
C LYS A 105 15.12 12.62 -4.91
N LEU A 106 15.92 11.56 -4.99
CA LEU A 106 17.22 11.42 -4.32
C LEU A 106 18.24 10.99 -5.38
N GLY A 107 19.10 11.92 -5.80
CA GLY A 107 20.01 11.77 -6.93
C GLY A 107 19.26 11.35 -8.20
N ASN A 108 19.60 10.17 -8.70
CA ASN A 108 19.01 9.61 -9.93
C ASN A 108 17.75 8.76 -9.69
N THR A 109 17.27 8.65 -8.45
CA THR A 109 16.12 7.82 -8.10
C THR A 109 14.92 8.70 -7.77
N THR A 110 13.83 8.51 -8.50
CA THR A 110 12.53 9.14 -8.19
C THR A 110 11.56 8.10 -7.63
N ILE A 111 11.04 8.38 -6.44
CA ILE A 111 10.14 7.53 -5.66
C ILE A 111 8.76 8.20 -5.65
N ILE A 112 7.70 7.41 -5.81
CA ILE A 112 6.34 7.83 -5.51
C ILE A 112 5.75 6.98 -4.39
N THR A 113 5.14 7.61 -3.39
CA THR A 113 4.49 6.91 -2.26
C THR A 113 2.99 6.87 -2.48
N ASP A 114 2.33 5.76 -2.13
CA ASP A 114 0.86 5.60 -2.06
C ASP A 114 0.08 6.43 -3.09
N PRO A 115 0.33 6.25 -4.41
CA PRO A 115 -0.19 7.16 -5.40
C PRO A 115 -1.70 6.97 -5.59
N VAL A 116 -2.45 8.05 -5.30
CA VAL A 116 -3.90 8.13 -5.47
C VAL A 116 -4.29 9.42 -6.20
N PHE A 117 -4.63 9.28 -7.48
CA PHE A 117 -5.05 10.38 -8.35
C PHE A 117 -6.57 10.48 -8.51
N GLU A 118 -7.31 9.57 -7.89
CA GLU A 118 -8.75 9.44 -8.08
C GLU A 118 -9.52 10.42 -7.20
N LYS A 119 -10.70 10.82 -7.67
CA LYS A 119 -11.58 11.75 -6.95
C LYS A 119 -12.20 11.15 -5.69
N ASN A 120 -12.46 9.84 -5.70
CA ASN A 120 -13.15 9.12 -4.62
C ASN A 120 -12.26 7.97 -4.12
N MET A 121 -12.07 7.87 -2.81
CA MET A 121 -11.32 6.80 -2.15
C MET A 121 -12.27 5.74 -1.61
N GLY A 122 -12.61 4.77 -2.46
CA GLY A 122 -13.45 3.65 -2.06
C GLY A 122 -13.87 2.79 -3.26
N PRO A 123 -14.66 1.74 -3.01
CA PRO A 123 -15.14 0.88 -4.08
C PRO A 123 -16.11 1.62 -5.00
N LEU A 124 -15.85 1.58 -6.31
CA LEU A 124 -16.65 2.25 -7.35
C LEU A 124 -16.81 3.76 -7.11
N ILE A 125 -18.03 4.19 -6.73
CA ILE A 125 -18.40 5.58 -6.43
C ILE A 125 -18.63 5.82 -4.93
N PHE A 126 -18.47 4.78 -4.11
CA PHE A 126 -18.61 4.87 -2.67
C PHE A 126 -17.30 5.33 -2.04
N GLY A 127 -17.40 5.99 -0.88
CA GLY A 127 -16.24 6.45 -0.11
C GLY A 127 -16.10 7.97 -0.07
N PRO A 128 -15.16 8.48 0.74
CA PRO A 128 -14.85 9.90 0.79
C PRO A 128 -14.36 10.41 -0.58
N LYS A 129 -14.84 11.60 -0.91
CA LYS A 129 -14.39 12.37 -2.06
C LYS A 129 -13.31 13.34 -1.61
N ARG A 130 -12.22 13.45 -2.35
CA ARG A 130 -11.19 14.45 -2.07
C ARG A 130 -11.72 15.87 -2.30
N PHE A 131 -11.22 16.82 -1.52
CA PHE A 131 -11.62 18.22 -1.61
C PHE A 131 -10.69 19.05 -2.48
N VAL A 132 -9.39 18.72 -2.49
CA VAL A 132 -8.38 19.29 -3.37
C VAL A 132 -7.98 18.21 -4.37
N ASP A 133 -7.93 18.54 -5.66
CA ASP A 133 -7.41 17.64 -6.69
C ASP A 133 -5.90 17.38 -6.49
N PRO A 134 -5.32 16.32 -7.09
CA PRO A 134 -3.87 16.13 -7.09
C PRO A 134 -3.15 17.36 -7.64
N ALA A 135 -1.95 17.67 -7.12
CA ALA A 135 -1.16 18.82 -7.54
C ALA A 135 -0.80 18.81 -9.05
N ILE A 136 -0.73 17.62 -9.64
CA ILE A 136 -0.53 17.35 -11.08
C ILE A 136 -1.32 16.10 -11.48
N ASN A 137 -1.55 15.91 -12.77
CA ASN A 137 -2.18 14.71 -13.30
C ASN A 137 -1.23 13.50 -13.31
N LEU A 138 -1.79 12.30 -13.38
CA LEU A 138 -1.03 11.05 -13.39
C LEU A 138 -0.06 10.94 -14.58
N ASP A 139 -0.47 11.45 -15.75
CA ASP A 139 0.31 11.49 -16.99
C ASP A 139 1.34 12.64 -17.04
N GLU A 140 1.30 13.55 -16.07
CA GLU A 140 2.25 14.65 -15.90
C GLU A 140 3.40 14.28 -14.94
N LEU A 141 3.37 13.08 -14.35
CA LEU A 141 4.45 12.58 -13.48
C LEU A 141 5.78 12.54 -14.24
N PRO A 142 6.91 12.93 -13.62
CA PRO A 142 8.23 12.63 -14.18
C PRO A 142 8.49 11.12 -14.09
N LYS A 143 9.57 10.65 -14.73
CA LYS A 143 9.97 9.25 -14.67
C LYS A 143 10.04 8.78 -13.21
N ILE A 144 9.33 7.69 -12.90
CA ILE A 144 9.36 7.04 -11.60
C ILE A 144 10.23 5.79 -11.68
N ASP A 145 11.16 5.65 -10.73
CA ASP A 145 12.03 4.49 -10.61
C ASP A 145 11.52 3.50 -9.54
N LEU A 146 10.88 4.01 -8.48
CA LEU A 146 10.32 3.21 -7.40
C LEU A 146 8.89 3.65 -7.05
N PHE A 147 7.96 2.70 -7.06
CA PHE A 147 6.62 2.81 -6.52
C PHE A 147 6.63 2.18 -5.12
N LEU A 148 6.33 2.97 -4.08
CA LEU A 148 6.24 2.49 -2.70
C LEU A 148 4.77 2.46 -2.27
N LEU A 149 4.28 1.29 -1.88
CA LEU A 149 2.94 1.10 -1.32
C LEU A 149 3.02 0.64 0.13
N THR A 150 2.43 1.42 1.04
CA THR A 150 2.43 1.11 2.48
C THR A 150 1.45 0.01 2.84
N HIS A 151 0.20 0.09 2.36
CA HIS A 151 -0.86 -0.87 2.64
C HIS A 151 -2.01 -0.79 1.62
N ASN A 152 -3.04 -1.61 1.78
CA ASN A 152 -4.09 -1.83 0.77
C ASN A 152 -5.43 -1.13 1.02
N HIS A 153 -5.48 -0.08 1.85
CA HIS A 153 -6.68 0.73 1.99
C HIS A 153 -6.90 1.62 0.77
N TYR A 154 -8.16 1.94 0.46
CA TYR A 154 -8.54 2.63 -0.78
C TYR A 154 -7.98 4.06 -0.92
N ASP A 155 -7.58 4.69 0.17
CA ASP A 155 -6.95 6.00 0.19
C ASP A 155 -5.43 5.93 -0.01
N HIS A 156 -4.83 4.74 -0.04
CA HIS A 156 -3.41 4.51 -0.34
C HIS A 156 -3.19 3.65 -1.60
N LEU A 157 -4.06 2.65 -1.80
CA LEU A 157 -4.09 1.75 -2.95
C LEU A 157 -5.26 2.12 -3.87
N SER A 158 -4.96 2.86 -4.94
CA SER A 158 -5.91 3.05 -6.03
C SER A 158 -5.70 2.04 -7.16
N THR A 159 -6.69 1.17 -7.37
CA THR A 159 -6.74 0.26 -8.53
C THR A 159 -6.57 0.99 -9.86
N ARG A 160 -7.23 2.15 -10.02
CA ARG A 160 -7.21 2.90 -11.28
C ARG A 160 -5.86 3.56 -11.52
N THR A 161 -5.25 4.13 -10.49
CA THR A 161 -3.89 4.68 -10.56
C THR A 161 -2.92 3.58 -10.92
N ILE A 162 -2.96 2.44 -10.22
CA ILE A 162 -2.08 1.30 -10.50
C ILE A 162 -2.26 0.81 -11.94
N GLN A 163 -3.49 0.67 -12.43
CA GLN A 163 -3.77 0.25 -13.82
C GLN A 163 -3.23 1.23 -14.85
N ARG A 164 -3.46 2.53 -14.66
CA ARG A 164 -3.11 3.61 -15.60
C ARG A 164 -1.70 4.16 -15.40
N PHE A 165 -0.95 3.63 -14.45
CA PHE A 165 0.37 4.14 -14.09
C PHE A 165 1.31 4.13 -15.30
N PRO A 166 1.90 5.28 -15.70
CA PRO A 166 2.68 5.38 -16.94
C PRO A 166 4.00 4.61 -16.89
N TYR A 167 4.57 4.40 -15.70
CA TYR A 167 5.90 3.81 -15.53
C TYR A 167 5.85 2.36 -15.02
N LYS A 168 5.31 1.44 -15.83
CA LYS A 168 5.21 0.00 -15.49
C LYS A 168 6.54 -0.73 -15.29
N LYS A 169 7.64 -0.12 -15.72
CA LYS A 169 9.01 -0.60 -15.51
C LYS A 169 9.60 -0.16 -14.17
N ALA A 170 8.92 0.71 -13.42
CA ALA A 170 9.35 1.07 -12.07
C ALA A 170 9.36 -0.18 -11.19
N LYS A 171 10.32 -0.22 -10.26
CA LYS A 171 10.30 -1.20 -9.18
C LYS A 171 9.13 -0.92 -8.26
N VAL A 172 8.55 -1.95 -7.68
CA VAL A 172 7.50 -1.81 -6.67
C VAL A 172 8.01 -2.38 -5.36
N ALA A 173 7.94 -1.60 -4.29
CA ALA A 173 8.08 -2.09 -2.93
C ALA A 173 6.71 -1.99 -2.25
N THR A 174 6.21 -3.12 -1.71
CA THR A 174 4.87 -3.19 -1.14
C THR A 174 4.82 -4.13 0.06
N ALA A 175 3.80 -4.00 0.90
CA ALA A 175 3.51 -4.97 1.94
C ALA A 175 3.24 -6.39 1.39
N LEU A 176 3.46 -7.39 2.23
CA LEU A 176 3.19 -8.80 1.94
C LEU A 176 1.77 -9.06 1.39
N LYS A 177 1.67 -10.04 0.49
CA LYS A 177 0.44 -10.52 -0.20
C LYS A 177 -0.16 -9.56 -1.23
N LEU A 178 0.54 -8.49 -1.62
CA LEU A 178 0.13 -7.55 -2.67
C LEU A 178 0.89 -7.71 -4.00
N GLY A 179 1.96 -8.52 -4.05
CA GLY A 179 2.79 -8.69 -5.24
C GLY A 179 2.01 -9.17 -6.46
N LYS A 180 1.13 -10.17 -6.27
CA LYS A 180 0.24 -10.66 -7.34
C LYS A 180 -0.72 -9.60 -7.88
N TYR A 181 -1.08 -8.61 -7.06
CA TYR A 181 -1.95 -7.52 -7.46
C TYR A 181 -1.23 -6.59 -8.45
N PHE A 182 0.04 -6.26 -8.19
CA PHE A 182 0.85 -5.44 -9.10
C PHE A 182 1.22 -6.17 -10.39
N THR A 183 1.64 -7.44 -10.30
CA THR A 183 2.05 -8.21 -11.49
C THR A 183 0.90 -8.42 -12.47
N LYS A 184 -0.32 -8.66 -11.97
CA LYS A 184 -1.53 -8.69 -12.82
C LYS A 184 -1.82 -7.37 -13.54
N ASN A 185 -1.32 -6.25 -13.01
CA ASN A 185 -1.47 -4.93 -13.60
C ASN A 185 -0.22 -4.46 -14.37
N GLY A 186 0.66 -5.40 -14.77
CA GLY A 186 1.75 -5.15 -15.72
C GLY A 186 3.07 -4.68 -15.11
N PHE A 187 3.22 -4.70 -13.79
CA PHE A 187 4.52 -4.48 -13.14
C PHE A 187 5.32 -5.78 -13.09
N ASN A 188 6.59 -5.72 -13.49
CA ASN A 188 7.43 -6.92 -13.61
C ASN A 188 8.50 -7.06 -12.51
N ASP A 189 8.79 -5.98 -11.77
CA ASP A 189 9.77 -5.94 -10.68
C ASP A 189 9.05 -5.51 -9.39
N VAL A 190 8.63 -6.50 -8.59
CA VAL A 190 7.81 -6.29 -7.39
C VAL A 190 8.44 -7.03 -6.21
N ALA A 191 8.84 -6.27 -5.21
CA ALA A 191 9.31 -6.75 -3.92
C ALA A 191 8.18 -6.62 -2.89
N GLU A 192 7.76 -7.76 -2.35
CA GLU A 192 6.93 -7.81 -1.15
C GLU A 192 7.86 -7.85 0.06
N LEU A 193 7.73 -6.86 0.95
CA LEU A 193 8.59 -6.73 2.11
C LEU A 193 7.76 -6.94 3.38
N ASP A 194 8.29 -7.77 4.27
CA ASP A 194 7.82 -7.88 5.64
C ASP A 194 8.37 -6.73 6.50
N TRP A 195 7.81 -6.57 7.70
CA TRP A 195 8.34 -5.61 8.68
C TRP A 195 9.82 -5.90 8.96
N TYR A 196 10.63 -4.84 8.94
CA TYR A 196 12.08 -4.87 9.20
C TYR A 196 12.96 -5.55 8.14
N GLU A 197 12.38 -6.06 7.04
CA GLU A 197 13.15 -6.49 5.87
C GLU A 197 13.74 -5.28 5.12
N LYS A 198 14.82 -5.50 4.35
CA LYS A 198 15.60 -4.47 3.66
C LYS A 198 15.78 -4.81 2.19
#